data_AF-A0A5C8ADD4-F1
#
_entry.id   AF-A0A5C8ADD4-F1
#
_cell.length_a   1.000
_cell.length_b   1.000
_cell.length_c   1.000
_cell.angle_alpha   90.00
_cell.angle_beta   90.00
_cell.angle_gamma   90.00
#
_symmetry.space_group_name_H-M   'P 1'
#
loop_
_entity.id
_entity.type
_entity.pdbx_description
1 polymer ?
#
loop_
_entity_poly.entity_id
_entity_poly.type
_entity_poly.pdbx_seq_one_letter_code
_entity_poly.pdbx_strand_id
1 'polypeptide(L)'
;MEKTESVLYLKSAMMAMPGKLNLNGKTLTLEAHKQGVGGFGILGSLLKRKVESTNHGFSWTVEDIATITQGKHGAQKNILEVTHQDGQQFRIQVSNFEEWKNAIDASKSV
;
A
#
# COMPACT_ATOMS: atom_id res chain seq x y z
N MET A 1 16.25 -0.02 9.96
CA MET A 1 15.66 1.25 9.51
C MET A 1 14.14 1.13 9.65
N GLU A 2 13.48 2.15 10.16
CA GLU A 2 12.02 2.20 10.26
C GLU A 2 11.53 3.44 9.49
N LYS A 3 10.65 3.24 8.50
CA LYS A 3 10.05 4.31 7.69
C LYS A 3 8.56 4.05 7.56
N THR A 4 7.75 5.08 7.80
CA THR A 4 6.28 4.99 7.77
C THR A 4 5.70 6.17 7.00
N GLU A 5 4.65 5.94 6.23
CA GLU A 5 3.89 6.99 5.54
C GLU A 5 2.40 6.64 5.41
N SER A 6 1.54 7.65 5.54
CA SER A 6 0.13 7.56 5.13
C SER A 6 0.03 7.66 3.61
N VAL A 7 -0.55 6.66 2.96
CA VAL A 7 -0.54 6.48 1.50
C VAL A 7 -1.94 6.28 0.93
N LEU A 8 -2.06 6.31 -0.40
CA LEU A 8 -3.24 5.81 -1.11
C LEU A 8 -2.88 4.53 -1.88
N TYR A 9 -3.48 3.42 -1.52
CA TYR A 9 -3.40 2.17 -2.27
C TYR A 9 -4.38 2.20 -3.45
N LEU A 10 -3.86 2.11 -4.66
CA LEU A 10 -4.61 2.10 -5.92
C LEU A 10 -4.96 0.66 -6.31
N LYS A 11 -6.05 0.13 -5.76
CA LYS A 11 -6.54 -1.23 -6.06
C LYS A 11 -6.98 -1.38 -7.51
N SER A 12 -7.50 -0.32 -8.11
CA SER A 12 -7.84 -0.25 -9.53
C SER A 12 -7.77 1.19 -10.03
N ALA A 13 -8.00 1.42 -11.32
CA ALA A 13 -8.06 2.76 -11.89
C ALA A 13 -9.11 3.68 -11.24
N MET A 14 -10.18 3.10 -10.67
CA MET A 14 -11.30 3.85 -10.07
C MET A 14 -11.41 3.67 -8.55
N MET A 15 -10.51 2.90 -7.94
CA MET A 15 -10.58 2.58 -6.51
C MET A 15 -9.24 2.83 -5.84
N ALA A 16 -9.19 3.90 -5.06
CA ALA A 16 -8.12 4.21 -4.13
C ALA A 16 -8.61 4.00 -2.69
N MET A 17 -7.76 3.46 -1.83
CA MET A 17 -8.04 3.26 -0.42
C MET A 17 -6.93 3.91 0.39
N PRO A 18 -7.24 4.69 1.43
CA PRO A 18 -6.22 5.18 2.35
C PRO A 18 -5.61 4.00 3.10
N GLY A 19 -4.31 4.11 3.35
CA GLY A 19 -3.57 3.12 4.08
C GLY A 19 -2.29 3.67 4.68
N LYS A 20 -1.50 2.76 5.23
CA LYS A 20 -0.22 3.01 5.84
C LYS A 20 0.81 2.09 5.19
N LEU A 21 1.89 2.66 4.69
CA LEU A 21 3.05 1.93 4.22
C LEU A 21 4.14 2.00 5.29
N ASN A 22 4.67 0.85 5.70
CA ASN A 22 5.73 0.74 6.68
C ASN A 22 6.86 -0.14 6.13
N LEU A 23 8.09 0.33 6.22
CA LEU A 23 9.30 -0.46 6.06
C LEU A 23 9.97 -0.59 7.43
N ASN A 24 9.95 -1.79 8.00
CA ASN A 24 10.58 -2.11 9.28
C ASN A 24 11.63 -3.21 9.08
N GLY A 25 12.90 -2.84 9.17
CA GLY A 25 14.01 -3.74 8.92
C GLY A 25 13.95 -4.29 7.48
N LYS A 26 13.66 -5.58 7.34
CA LYS A 26 13.53 -6.27 6.05
C LYS A 26 12.08 -6.47 5.60
N THR A 27 11.09 -5.89 6.28
CA THR A 27 9.68 -6.13 5.97
C THR A 27 9.02 -4.85 5.47
N LEU A 28 8.45 -4.91 4.27
CA LEU A 28 7.57 -3.89 3.71
C LEU A 28 6.11 -4.32 3.93
N THR A 29 5.33 -3.49 4.61
CA THR A 29 3.93 -3.76 4.93
C THR A 29 3.05 -2.62 4.44
N LEU A 30 2.01 -2.96 3.69
CA LEU A 30 0.91 -2.07 3.34
C LEU A 30 -0.34 -2.49 4.10
N GLU A 31 -0.90 -1.58 4.88
CA GLU A 31 -2.19 -1.75 5.55
C GLU A 31 -3.17 -0.73 4.95
N ALA A 32 -4.13 -1.17 4.14
CA ALA A 32 -5.17 -0.32 3.58
C ALA A 32 -6.57 -0.83 3.97
N HIS A 33 -7.48 0.12 4.17
CA HIS A 33 -8.85 -0.14 4.59
C HIS A 33 -9.82 0.58 3.67
N LYS A 34 -10.95 -0.08 3.35
CA LYS A 34 -12.06 0.64 2.74
C LYS A 34 -12.59 1.63 3.77
N GLN A 35 -12.55 2.93 3.45
CA GLN A 35 -13.38 3.89 4.18
C GLN A 35 -14.84 3.52 3.90
N GLY A 36 -15.54 3.00 4.91
CA GLY A 36 -16.96 2.73 4.81
C GLY A 36 -17.69 4.05 4.55
N VAL A 37 -18.42 4.13 3.44
CA VAL A 37 -19.39 5.21 3.19
C VAL A 37 -20.41 5.19 4.32
N GLY A 38 -20.29 6.14 5.24
CA GLY A 38 -21.21 6.34 6.35
C GLY A 38 -22.56 6.80 5.82
N GLY A 39 -23.46 5.84 5.59
CA GLY A 39 -24.85 6.11 5.25
C GLY A 39 -25.71 4.92 5.67
N PHE A 40 -26.91 5.21 6.16
CA PHE A 40 -28.00 4.27 6.48
C PHE A 40 -27.98 3.58 7.86
N GLY A 41 -27.90 4.36 8.94
CA GLY A 41 -28.45 3.97 10.25
C GLY A 41 -27.98 2.62 10.84
N ILE A 42 -28.86 1.93 11.56
CA ILE A 42 -28.56 0.71 12.35
C ILE A 42 -28.17 -0.49 11.44
N LEU A 43 -28.59 -0.49 10.17
CA LEU A 43 -28.13 -1.47 9.17
C LEU A 43 -26.71 -1.16 8.68
N GLY A 44 -26.39 0.12 8.56
CA GLY A 44 -25.04 0.61 8.26
C GLY A 44 -24.02 0.22 9.32
N SER A 45 -24.37 0.16 10.60
CA SER A 45 -23.43 -0.22 11.68
C SER A 45 -23.05 -1.71 11.67
N LEU A 46 -23.99 -2.61 11.33
CA LEU A 46 -23.71 -4.04 11.19
C LEU A 46 -22.88 -4.36 9.93
N LEU A 47 -23.15 -3.66 8.82
CA LEU A 47 -22.34 -3.77 7.60
C LEU A 47 -20.94 -3.17 7.79
N LYS A 48 -20.82 -2.04 8.49
CA LYS A 48 -19.54 -1.39 8.82
C LYS A 48 -18.59 -2.34 9.57
N ARG A 49 -19.12 -3.10 10.54
CA ARG A 49 -18.35 -4.08 11.32
C ARG A 49 -17.80 -5.24 10.48
N LYS A 50 -18.47 -5.61 9.38
CA LYS A 50 -18.02 -6.66 8.44
C LYS A 50 -17.06 -6.13 7.37
N VAL A 51 -17.15 -4.84 7.03
CA VAL A 51 -16.24 -4.20 6.06
C VAL A 51 -14.90 -3.82 6.71
N GLU A 52 -14.90 -3.48 8.00
CA GLU A 52 -13.68 -3.24 8.80
C GLU A 52 -12.77 -4.47 8.91
N SER A 53 -13.27 -5.69 8.67
CA SER A 53 -12.48 -6.93 8.83
C SER A 53 -11.70 -7.36 7.59
N THR A 54 -11.76 -6.62 6.47
CA THR A 54 -10.99 -6.98 5.27
C THR A 54 -9.75 -6.10 5.16
N ASN A 55 -8.62 -6.59 5.68
CA ASN A 55 -7.33 -5.96 5.44
C ASN A 55 -7.01 -6.05 3.94
N HIS A 56 -6.84 -4.91 3.29
CA HIS A 56 -6.38 -4.82 1.92
C HIS A 56 -4.91 -4.41 1.95
N GLY A 57 -4.00 -5.30 1.59
CA GLY A 57 -2.58 -5.01 1.71
C GLY A 57 -1.70 -6.24 1.62
N PHE A 58 -0.46 -6.09 2.06
CA PHE A 58 0.53 -7.16 2.10
C PHE A 58 1.51 -6.93 3.24
N SER A 59 2.21 -7.99 3.63
CA SER A 59 3.42 -7.91 4.44
C SER A 59 4.43 -8.85 3.81
N TRP A 60 5.46 -8.26 3.19
CA TRP A 60 6.45 -8.99 2.39
C TRP A 60 7.85 -8.69 2.91
N THR A 61 8.72 -9.69 2.86
CA THR A 61 10.15 -9.45 3.02
C THR A 61 10.66 -8.75 1.77
N VAL A 62 11.57 -7.78 1.93
CA VAL A 62 12.10 -7.01 0.79
C VAL A 62 12.81 -7.89 -0.23
N GLU A 63 13.33 -9.04 0.19
CA GLU A 63 13.96 -10.06 -0.66
C GLU A 63 12.95 -10.72 -1.62
N ASP A 64 11.67 -10.80 -1.23
CA ASP A 64 10.59 -11.34 -2.06
C ASP A 64 10.06 -10.32 -3.09
N ILE A 65 10.54 -9.07 -3.04
CA ILE A 65 10.18 -8.03 -4.01
C ILE A 65 11.06 -8.20 -5.26
N ALA A 66 10.44 -8.70 -6.33
CA ALA A 66 11.06 -8.89 -7.62
C ALA A 66 11.40 -7.55 -8.30
N THR A 67 10.46 -6.61 -8.33
CA THR A 67 10.67 -5.30 -8.99
C THR A 67 10.00 -4.16 -8.23
N ILE A 68 10.64 -2.98 -8.33
CA ILE A 68 10.12 -1.70 -7.86
C ILE A 68 10.24 -0.71 -9.00
N THR A 69 9.10 -0.16 -9.45
CA THR A 69 9.06 0.79 -10.56
C THR A 69 8.24 2.02 -10.23
N GLN A 70 8.56 3.14 -10.87
CA GLN A 70 7.79 4.36 -10.77
C GLN A 70 6.62 4.31 -11.76
N GLY A 71 5.41 4.25 -11.22
CA GLY A 71 4.18 4.34 -11.98
C GLY A 71 3.62 5.75 -12.10
N LYS A 72 2.50 5.86 -12.81
CA LYS A 72 1.70 7.09 -12.94
C LYS A 72 0.22 6.78 -12.73
N HIS A 73 -0.50 7.70 -12.10
CA HIS A 73 -1.96 7.66 -11.97
C HIS A 73 -2.55 9.06 -12.15
N GLY A 74 -3.20 9.32 -13.29
CA GLY A 74 -3.64 10.66 -13.66
C GLY A 74 -2.47 11.65 -13.72
N ALA A 75 -2.53 12.73 -12.95
CA ALA A 75 -1.44 13.70 -12.82
C ALA A 75 -0.34 13.28 -11.82
N GLN A 76 -0.61 12.29 -10.96
CA GLN A 76 0.32 11.84 -9.92
C GLN A 76 1.39 10.93 -10.52
N LYS A 77 2.67 11.25 -10.27
CA LYS A 77 3.84 10.49 -10.76
C LYS A 77 4.57 9.71 -9.67
N ASN A 78 4.17 9.87 -8.41
CA ASN A 78 4.80 9.19 -7.28
C ASN A 78 4.02 7.93 -6.93
N ILE A 79 3.87 7.04 -7.90
CA ILE A 79 3.26 5.72 -7.68
C ILE A 79 4.38 4.71 -7.51
N LEU A 80 4.51 4.17 -6.31
CA LEU A 80 5.36 3.03 -6.01
C LEU A 80 4.64 1.77 -6.47
N GLU A 81 5.13 1.14 -7.54
CA GLU A 81 4.66 -0.14 -8.03
C GLU A 81 5.60 -1.23 -7.52
N VAL A 82 5.09 -2.09 -6.64
CA VAL A 82 5.86 -3.17 -6.01
C VAL A 82 5.32 -4.49 -6.53
N THR A 83 6.19 -5.29 -7.16
CA THR A 83 5.84 -6.61 -7.68
C THR A 83 6.57 -7.69 -6.88
N HIS A 84 5.82 -8.62 -6.33
CA HIS A 84 6.34 -9.80 -5.63
C HIS A 84 6.79 -10.87 -6.62
N GLN A 85 7.63 -11.80 -6.19
CA GLN A 85 8.17 -12.88 -7.01
C GLN A 85 7.10 -13.80 -7.64
N ASP A 86 5.93 -13.93 -7.01
CA ASP A 86 4.78 -14.68 -7.56
C ASP A 86 3.98 -13.90 -8.63
N GLY A 87 4.39 -12.66 -8.95
CA GLY A 87 3.73 -11.79 -9.91
C GLY A 87 2.62 -10.91 -9.33
N GLN A 88 2.31 -11.02 -8.03
CA GLN A 88 1.36 -10.10 -7.38
C GLN A 88 1.93 -8.68 -7.36
N GLN A 89 1.12 -7.71 -7.78
CA GLN A 89 1.52 -6.30 -7.82
C GLN A 89 0.61 -5.41 -6.97
N PHE A 90 1.22 -4.46 -6.25
CA PHE A 90 0.54 -3.37 -5.56
C PHE A 90 1.03 -2.02 -6.08
N ARG A 91 0.09 -1.08 -6.23
CA ARG A 91 0.34 0.28 -6.72
C ARG A 91 -0.02 1.27 -5.63
N ILE A 92 0.95 2.03 -5.13
CA ILE A 92 0.80 2.83 -3.92
C ILE A 92 1.23 4.26 -4.23
N GLN A 93 0.33 5.23 -4.08
CA GLN A 93 0.73 6.63 -4.16
C GLN A 93 1.47 7.02 -2.87
N VAL A 94 2.72 7.44 -3.05
CA VAL A 94 3.62 7.92 -2.01
C VAL A 94 3.97 9.39 -2.26
N SER A 95 4.54 10.04 -1.26
CA SER A 95 4.95 11.45 -1.33
C SER A 95 6.16 11.62 -2.24
N ASN A 96 7.11 10.68 -2.16
CA ASN A 96 8.33 10.66 -2.97
C ASN A 96 8.71 9.21 -3.34
N PHE A 97 8.74 8.91 -4.64
CA PHE A 97 9.08 7.57 -5.13
C PHE A 97 10.55 7.20 -4.84
N GLU A 98 11.49 8.10 -5.16
CA GLU A 98 12.93 7.85 -5.04
C GLU A 98 13.32 7.57 -3.58
N GLU A 99 12.72 8.30 -2.64
CA GLU A 99 12.97 8.10 -1.21
C GLU A 99 12.57 6.69 -0.76
N TRP A 100 11.40 6.19 -1.20
CA TRP A 100 10.95 4.84 -0.87
C TRP A 100 11.78 3.76 -1.56
N LYS A 101 12.09 3.95 -2.86
CA LYS A 101 12.94 3.00 -3.60
C LYS A 101 14.30 2.85 -2.92
N ASN A 102 14.96 3.96 -2.61
CA ASN A 102 16.26 3.94 -1.93
C ASN A 102 16.20 3.28 -0.55
N ALA A 103 15.13 3.53 0.21
CA ALA A 103 14.95 2.91 1.51
C ALA A 103 14.78 1.38 1.42
N ILE A 104 13.99 0.90 0.45
CA ILE A 104 13.79 -0.55 0.23
C ILE A 104 15.09 -1.20 -0.27
N ASP A 105 15.79 -0.59 -1.22
CA ASP A 105 17.06 -1.10 -1.75
C ASP A 105 18.17 -1.13 -0.69
N ALA A 106 18.25 -0.11 0.16
CA ALA A 106 19.16 -0.10 1.29
C ALA A 106 18.88 -1.26 2.26
N SER A 107 17.61 -1.64 2.42
CA SER A 107 17.21 -2.73 3.32
C SER A 107 17.49 -4.12 2.75
N LYS A 108 17.67 -4.25 1.43
CA LYS A 108 18.10 -5.50 0.77
C LYS A 108 19.59 -5.77 0.96
N SER A 109 20.39 -4.72 1.15
CA SER A 109 21.86 -4.80 1.20
C SER A 109 22.43 -5.07 2.60
N VAL A 110 21.56 -5.27 3.60
CA VAL A 110 21.92 -5.48 5.02
C VAL A 110 21.75 -6.95 5.42
#